data_AF-A0A2E0I944-F1
#
_entry.id   AF-A0A2E0I944-F1
#
_cell.length_a   1.000
_cell.length_b   1.000
_cell.length_c   1.000
_cell.angle_alpha   90.00
_cell.angle_beta   90.00
_cell.angle_gamma   90.00
#
_symmetry.space_group_name_H-M   'P 1'
#
loop_
_entity.id
_entity.type
_entity.pdbx_description
1 polymer ?
#
loop_
_entity_poly.entity_id
_entity_poly.type
_entity_poly.pdbx_seq_one_letter_code
_entity_poly.pdbx_strand_id
1 'polypeptide(L)'
;VIPISKLAINSNISNSNLVSWMQKKVSDLGYSPANTDDVEVAIDEAINEMNEMVKDRGFGAIGPLMGVVMKKLGGTADGKLVNKLLKSKIEDLIE
;
A
#
# COMPACT_ATOMS: atom_id res chain seq x y z
N VAL A 1 -17.60 -24.49 24.30
CA VAL A 1 -16.74 -23.86 23.27
C VAL A 1 -15.78 -22.92 23.99
N ILE A 2 -14.47 -23.10 23.82
CA ILE A 2 -13.47 -22.23 24.47
C ILE A 2 -13.31 -20.98 23.58
N PRO A 3 -13.45 -19.75 24.12
CA PRO A 3 -13.20 -18.54 23.35
C PRO A 3 -11.75 -18.50 22.83
N ILE A 4 -11.56 -18.13 21.56
CA ILE A 4 -10.23 -18.00 20.94
C ILE A 4 -9.32 -17.09 21.77
N SER A 5 -9.89 -16.06 22.40
CA SER A 5 -9.17 -15.17 23.32
C SER A 5 -8.51 -15.89 24.50
N LYS A 6 -9.08 -16.99 25.02
CA LYS A 6 -8.48 -17.79 26.09
C LYS A 6 -7.37 -18.72 25.61
N LEU A 7 -7.31 -19.06 24.32
CA LEU A 7 -6.26 -19.89 23.74
C LEU A 7 -4.99 -19.08 23.42
N ALA A 8 -5.13 -17.79 23.12
CA ALA A 8 -4.01 -16.91 22.75
C ALA A 8 -3.21 -16.37 23.96
N ILE A 9 -3.85 -16.22 25.14
CA ILE A 9 -3.25 -15.56 26.32
C ILE A 9 -2.09 -16.38 26.95
N ASN A 10 -2.01 -17.70 26.72
CA ASN A 10 -0.96 -18.55 27.30
C ASN A 10 0.33 -18.64 26.46
N SER A 11 0.36 -18.02 25.30
CA SER A 11 1.55 -17.96 24.45
C SER A 11 2.26 -16.64 24.73
N ASN A 12 3.26 -16.67 25.62
CA ASN A 12 4.27 -15.61 25.78
C ASN A 12 5.21 -15.57 24.55
N ILE A 13 4.63 -15.61 23.34
CA ILE A 13 5.35 -15.54 22.08
C ILE A 13 5.66 -14.07 21.89
N SER A 14 6.96 -13.72 21.92
CA SER A 14 7.42 -12.39 21.55
C SER A 14 6.78 -11.98 20.21
N ASN A 15 6.22 -10.77 20.14
CA ASN A 15 5.63 -10.21 18.91
C ASN A 15 6.57 -10.36 17.70
N SER A 16 7.90 -10.36 17.90
CA SER A 16 8.88 -10.59 16.84
C SER A 16 8.75 -11.96 16.18
N ASN A 17 8.49 -13.01 16.97
CA ASN A 17 8.42 -14.39 16.48
C ASN A 17 7.13 -14.63 15.69
N LEU A 18 6.04 -13.99 16.10
CA LEU A 18 4.77 -14.00 15.37
C LEU A 18 4.93 -13.30 14.02
N VAL A 19 5.53 -12.10 14.00
CA VAL A 19 5.77 -11.33 12.76
C VAL A 19 6.64 -12.11 11.79
N SER A 20 7.73 -12.73 12.27
CA SER A 20 8.60 -13.56 11.43
C SER A 20 7.87 -14.78 10.85
N TRP A 21 7.07 -15.49 11.64
CA TRP A 21 6.26 -16.61 11.15
C TRP A 21 5.25 -16.15 10.08
N MET A 22 4.59 -15.00 10.29
CA MET A 22 3.64 -14.44 9.33
C MET A 22 4.33 -14.06 8.02
N GLN A 23 5.46 -13.37 8.06
CA GLN A 23 6.25 -13.03 6.87
C GLN A 23 6.65 -14.27 6.08
N LYS A 24 7.13 -15.31 6.78
CA LYS A 24 7.47 -16.58 6.15
C LYS A 24 6.24 -17.23 5.50
N LYS A 25 5.10 -17.28 6.19
CA LYS A 25 3.88 -17.89 5.65
C LYS A 25 3.27 -17.15 4.47
N VAL A 26 3.29 -15.82 4.51
CA VAL A 26 2.86 -14.96 3.40
C VAL A 26 3.74 -15.23 2.17
N SER A 27 5.06 -15.35 2.35
CA SER A 27 6.01 -15.69 1.28
C SER A 27 5.81 -17.14 0.76
N ASP A 28 5.64 -18.12 1.65
CA ASP A 28 5.37 -19.52 1.29
C ASP A 28 4.10 -19.65 0.42
N LEU A 29 3.12 -18.74 0.62
CA LEU A 29 1.86 -18.69 -0.12
C LEU A 29 1.94 -17.85 -1.40
N GLY A 30 3.11 -17.28 -1.73
CA GLY A 30 3.33 -16.46 -2.93
C GLY A 30 2.74 -15.05 -2.84
N TYR A 31 2.36 -14.60 -1.64
CA TYR A 31 1.95 -13.21 -1.42
C TYR A 31 3.18 -12.39 -1.03
N SER A 32 3.35 -11.23 -1.64
CA SER A 32 4.32 -10.21 -1.22
C SER A 32 3.62 -8.86 -1.22
N PRO A 33 3.91 -7.97 -0.26
CA PRO A 33 3.62 -6.55 -0.43
C PRO A 33 4.21 -6.07 -1.76
N ALA A 34 3.53 -5.13 -2.42
CA ALA A 34 4.09 -4.45 -3.58
C ALA A 34 5.44 -3.83 -3.22
N ASN A 35 6.47 -4.06 -4.06
CA ASN A 35 7.76 -3.41 -3.85
C ASN A 35 7.64 -1.91 -4.15
N THR A 36 8.58 -1.10 -3.65
CA THR A 36 8.58 0.35 -3.89
C THR A 36 8.60 0.68 -5.38
N ASP A 37 9.33 -0.09 -6.18
CA ASP A 37 9.39 0.06 -7.64
C ASP A 37 8.02 -0.17 -8.30
N ASP A 38 7.29 -1.22 -7.88
CA ASP A 38 5.94 -1.50 -8.39
C ASP A 38 4.98 -0.35 -8.04
N VAL A 39 5.15 0.24 -6.86
CA VAL A 39 4.35 1.38 -6.42
C VAL A 39 4.61 2.61 -7.29
N GLU A 40 5.88 2.91 -7.60
CA GLU A 40 6.22 4.05 -8.46
C GLU A 40 5.65 3.88 -9.87
N VAL A 41 5.79 2.70 -10.47
CA VAL A 41 5.22 2.38 -11.79
C VAL A 41 3.70 2.54 -11.78
N ALA A 42 3.01 2.00 -10.77
CA ALA A 42 1.56 2.14 -10.66
C ALA A 42 1.11 3.60 -10.49
N ILE A 43 1.90 4.44 -9.80
CA ILE A 43 1.64 5.87 -9.65
C ILE A 43 1.80 6.58 -10.99
N ASP A 44 2.88 6.32 -11.72
CA ASP A 44 3.13 6.95 -13.03
C ASP A 44 2.03 6.61 -14.03
N GLU A 45 1.59 5.35 -14.07
CA GLU A 45 0.46 4.95 -14.89
C GLU A 45 -0.83 5.67 -14.46
N ALA A 46 -1.11 5.77 -13.16
CA ALA A 46 -2.32 6.43 -12.66
C ALA A 46 -2.34 7.93 -13.00
N ILE A 47 -1.21 8.62 -12.86
CA ILE A 47 -1.06 10.03 -13.24
C ILE A 47 -1.25 10.19 -14.74
N ASN A 48 -0.70 9.31 -15.55
CA ASN A 48 -0.86 9.37 -17.01
C ASN A 48 -2.32 9.11 -17.45
N GLU A 49 -3.00 8.15 -16.83
CA GLU A 49 -4.42 7.85 -17.08
C GLU A 49 -5.34 9.03 -16.69
N MET A 50 -5.00 9.76 -15.63
CA MET A 50 -5.81 10.87 -15.11
C MET A 50 -5.14 12.24 -15.32
N ASN A 51 -4.29 12.39 -16.34
CA ASN A 51 -3.43 13.56 -16.52
C ASN A 51 -4.21 14.89 -16.52
N GLU A 52 -5.31 14.95 -17.26
CA GLU A 52 -6.19 16.13 -17.30
C GLU A 52 -6.75 16.49 -15.91
N MET A 53 -7.09 15.48 -15.08
CA MET A 53 -7.56 15.71 -13.71
C MET A 53 -6.45 16.25 -12.82
N VAL A 54 -5.21 15.77 -12.99
CA VAL A 54 -4.05 16.24 -12.22
C VAL A 54 -3.73 17.69 -12.57
N LYS A 55 -3.78 18.05 -13.85
CA LYS A 55 -3.58 19.44 -14.30
C LYS A 55 -4.67 20.38 -13.76
N ASP A 56 -5.93 19.97 -13.81
CA ASP A 56 -7.06 20.80 -13.36
C ASP A 56 -7.14 20.94 -11.83
N ARG A 57 -6.80 19.89 -11.08
CA ARG A 57 -7.06 19.81 -9.63
C ARG A 57 -5.81 19.80 -8.77
N GLY A 58 -4.63 19.59 -9.35
CA GLY A 58 -3.36 19.44 -8.62
C GLY A 58 -3.48 18.44 -7.47
N PHE A 59 -3.18 18.90 -6.25
CA PHE A 59 -3.32 18.10 -5.02
C PHE A 59 -4.74 17.56 -4.76
N GLY A 60 -5.79 18.19 -5.33
CA GLY A 60 -7.16 17.69 -5.25
C GLY A 60 -7.38 16.35 -5.98
N ALA A 61 -6.45 15.95 -6.86
CA ALA A 61 -6.48 14.66 -7.55
C ALA A 61 -5.95 13.48 -6.70
N ILE A 62 -5.32 13.73 -5.54
CA ILE A 62 -4.68 12.69 -4.71
C ILE A 62 -5.66 11.57 -4.32
N GLY A 63 -6.86 11.92 -3.85
CA GLY A 63 -7.85 10.93 -3.41
C GLY A 63 -8.26 9.97 -4.55
N PRO A 64 -8.72 10.49 -5.69
CA PRO A 64 -8.99 9.68 -6.89
C PRO A 64 -7.79 8.85 -7.35
N LEU A 65 -6.60 9.46 -7.44
CA LEU A 65 -5.37 8.76 -7.87
C LEU A 65 -5.00 7.61 -6.92
N MET A 66 -5.13 7.81 -5.61
CA MET A 66 -4.87 6.75 -4.63
C MET A 66 -5.76 5.53 -4.90
N GLY A 67 -7.04 5.75 -5.24
CA GLY A 67 -7.95 4.67 -5.61
C GLY A 67 -7.50 3.89 -6.83
N VAL A 68 -7.01 4.58 -7.87
CA VAL A 68 -6.49 3.94 -9.09
C VAL A 68 -5.21 3.15 -8.79
N VAL A 69 -4.26 3.75 -8.07
CA VAL A 69 -2.99 3.10 -7.68
C VAL A 69 -3.26 1.86 -6.82
N MET A 70 -4.11 1.98 -5.81
CA MET A 70 -4.47 0.85 -4.94
C MET A 70 -5.15 -0.28 -5.70
N LYS A 71 -5.98 0.05 -6.70
CA LYS A 71 -6.60 -0.95 -7.57
C LYS A 71 -5.58 -1.68 -8.43
N LYS A 72 -4.60 -0.97 -9.02
CA LYS A 72 -3.51 -1.56 -9.83
C LYS A 72 -2.64 -2.51 -8.99
N LEU A 73 -2.36 -2.14 -7.75
CA LEU A 73 -1.54 -2.92 -6.81
C LEU A 73 -2.34 -4.00 -6.05
N GLY A 74 -3.63 -4.18 -6.34
CA GLY A 74 -4.46 -5.18 -5.66
C GLY A 74 -4.67 -4.94 -4.17
N GLY A 75 -4.47 -3.70 -3.70
CA GLY A 75 -4.61 -3.30 -2.30
C GLY A 75 -3.49 -3.79 -1.38
N THR A 76 -2.36 -4.28 -1.92
CA THR A 76 -1.23 -4.82 -1.13
C THR A 76 -0.16 -3.78 -0.78
N ALA A 77 -0.33 -2.54 -1.24
CA ALA A 77 0.65 -1.47 -1.09
C ALA A 77 0.49 -0.70 0.23
N ASP A 78 1.60 -0.18 0.76
CA ASP A 78 1.58 0.73 1.91
C ASP A 78 0.99 2.09 1.50
N GLY A 79 -0.23 2.37 1.96
CA GLY A 79 -0.92 3.64 1.69
C GLY A 79 -0.18 4.89 2.13
N LYS A 80 0.69 4.80 3.16
CA LYS A 80 1.54 5.94 3.55
C LYS A 80 2.61 6.22 2.51
N LEU A 81 3.27 5.17 2.02
CA LEU A 81 4.28 5.26 0.98
C LEU A 81 3.67 5.78 -0.32
N VAL A 82 2.53 5.22 -0.73
CA VAL A 82 1.77 5.66 -1.91
C VAL A 82 1.41 7.15 -1.83
N ASN A 83 0.86 7.59 -0.69
CA ASN A 83 0.48 8.99 -0.49
C ASN A 83 1.71 9.94 -0.53
N LYS A 84 2.84 9.52 0.04
CA LYS A 84 4.08 10.31 0.00
C LYS A 84 4.58 10.48 -1.44
N LEU A 85 4.63 9.39 -2.21
CA LEU A 85 5.10 9.41 -3.60
C LEU A 85 4.14 10.19 -4.52
N LEU A 86 2.83 10.01 -4.36
CA LEU A 86 1.82 10.77 -5.11
C LEU A 86 1.96 12.28 -4.88
N LYS A 87 2.14 12.70 -3.63
CA LYS A 87 2.34 14.13 -3.31
C LYS A 87 3.58 14.69 -4.00
N SER A 88 4.70 13.98 -3.91
CA SER A 88 5.97 14.40 -4.54
C SER A 88 5.80 14.57 -6.05
N LYS A 89 5.25 13.56 -6.74
CA LYS A 89 5.09 13.62 -8.21
C LYS A 89 4.09 14.70 -8.64
N ILE A 90 3.04 14.95 -7.87
CA ILE A 90 2.09 16.03 -8.19
C ILE A 90 2.73 17.40 -7.97
N GLU A 91 3.51 17.56 -6.90
CA GLU A 91 4.28 18.79 -6.63
C GLU A 91 5.22 19.09 -7.80
N ASP A 92 5.98 18.10 -8.27
CA ASP A 92 6.86 18.22 -9.45
C ASP A 92 6.12 18.55 -10.77
N LEU A 93 4.80 18.31 -10.86
CA LEU A 93 3.99 18.55 -12.05
C LEU A 93 3.30 19.92 -12.05
N ILE A 94 3.14 20.53 -10.88
CA ILE A 94 2.48 21.85 -10.72
C ILE A 94 3.48 22.99 -10.51
N GLU A 95 4.73 22.66 -10.15
CA GLU A 95 5.87 23.59 -10.07
C GLU A 95 6.46 23.87 -11.46
#